data_AF-A0A2T2RBT6-F1
#
_entry.id   AF-A0A2T2RBT6-F1
#
_cell.length_a   1.000
_cell.length_b   1.000
_cell.length_c   1.000
_cell.angle_alpha   90.00
_cell.angle_beta   90.00
_cell.angle_gamma   90.00
#
_symmetry.space_group_name_H-M   'P 1'
#
loop_
_entity.id
_entity.type
_entity.pdbx_description
1 polymer ?
#
loop_
_entity_poly.entity_id
_entity_poly.type
_entity_poly.pdbx_seq_one_letter_code
_entity_poly.pdbx_strand_id
1 'polypeptide(L)'
;MIICHKYQFIFLKTRKTAGSSVEIALSRLCDENDIVTTIAEEELRQEEGGRAGKNIPKSWYQYSPKDIAKLFLPLPNRKPEKSLLHNHVSAKRVKRYVSSEIWNNYLKITIERNPWDKAISHYYWAKGAKENYPSLSEHLRRLSEKHLHALSNWKIYTIRDCS
;
A
#
# COMPACT_ATOMS: atom_id res chain seq x y z
N MET A 1 -0.99 -4.15 -4.24
CA MET A 1 0.42 -4.38 -4.61
C MET A 1 0.55 -5.80 -5.12
N ILE A 2 1.31 -5.99 -6.18
CA ILE A 2 1.44 -7.29 -6.87
C ILE A 2 2.91 -7.62 -7.06
N ILE A 3 3.28 -8.88 -6.87
CA ILE A 3 4.52 -9.49 -7.39
C ILE A 3 4.06 -10.65 -8.27
N CYS A 4 4.26 -10.51 -9.58
CA CYS A 4 3.92 -11.54 -10.56
C CYS A 4 5.21 -12.17 -11.09
N HIS A 5 5.39 -13.44 -10.78
CA HIS A 5 6.51 -14.27 -11.19
C HIS A 5 6.39 -14.71 -12.64
N LYS A 6 5.16 -15.03 -13.10
CA LYS A 6 4.90 -15.46 -14.48
C LYS A 6 5.38 -14.45 -15.52
N TYR A 7 5.06 -13.17 -15.32
CA TYR A 7 5.47 -12.07 -16.22
C TYR A 7 6.58 -11.19 -15.63
N GLN A 8 7.18 -11.63 -14.52
CA GLN A 8 8.32 -10.99 -13.88
C GLN A 8 8.15 -9.48 -13.65
N PHE A 9 7.06 -9.08 -12.98
CA PHE A 9 6.84 -7.68 -12.61
C PHE A 9 6.46 -7.50 -11.14
N ILE A 10 6.71 -6.29 -10.63
CA ILE A 10 6.33 -5.84 -9.30
C ILE A 10 5.51 -4.55 -9.46
N PHE A 11 4.24 -4.57 -9.09
CA PHE A 11 3.39 -3.39 -9.04
C PHE A 11 3.39 -2.75 -7.64
N LEU A 12 4.10 -1.64 -7.51
CA LEU A 12 4.22 -0.85 -6.29
C LEU A 12 3.04 0.13 -6.18
N LYS A 13 1.97 -0.31 -5.50
CA LYS A 13 0.73 0.47 -5.37
C LYS A 13 0.90 1.70 -4.49
N THR A 14 0.76 2.89 -5.07
CA THR A 14 0.79 4.20 -4.40
C THR A 14 -0.58 4.65 -3.88
N ARG A 15 -0.60 5.65 -2.99
CA ARG A 15 -1.86 6.17 -2.39
C ARG A 15 -2.48 7.22 -3.30
N LYS A 16 -3.82 7.21 -3.39
CA LYS A 16 -4.64 8.26 -4.03
C LYS A 16 -4.35 8.47 -5.52
N THR A 17 -3.94 7.41 -6.21
CA THR A 17 -3.57 7.38 -7.63
C THR A 17 -4.51 6.51 -8.47
N ALA A 18 -5.71 6.20 -7.96
CA ALA A 18 -6.61 5.19 -8.53
C ALA A 18 -5.96 3.80 -8.71
N GLY A 19 -4.89 3.49 -7.98
CA GLY A 19 -4.15 2.24 -8.14
C GLY A 19 -4.94 0.96 -7.82
N SER A 20 -6.15 1.03 -7.23
CA SER A 20 -7.01 -0.15 -7.05
C SER A 20 -7.54 -0.70 -8.38
N SER A 21 -7.94 0.16 -9.33
CA SER A 21 -8.44 -0.32 -10.64
C SER A 21 -7.35 -1.01 -11.45
N VAL A 22 -6.14 -0.43 -11.45
CA VAL A 22 -4.98 -1.05 -12.12
C VAL A 22 -4.57 -2.34 -11.41
N GLU A 23 -4.66 -2.39 -10.09
CA GLU A 23 -4.41 -3.64 -9.37
C GLU A 23 -5.41 -4.74 -9.72
N ILE A 24 -6.70 -4.41 -9.88
CA ILE A 24 -7.73 -5.36 -10.33
C ILE A 24 -7.41 -5.84 -11.76
N ALA A 25 -7.08 -4.93 -12.67
CA ALA A 25 -6.74 -5.30 -14.05
C ALA A 25 -5.49 -6.19 -14.11
N LEU A 26 -4.43 -5.84 -13.36
CA LEU A 26 -3.18 -6.60 -13.34
C LEU A 26 -3.29 -7.94 -12.59
N SER A 27 -4.20 -8.06 -11.61
CA SER A 27 -4.36 -9.32 -10.86
C SER A 27 -4.92 -10.45 -11.73
N ARG A 28 -5.54 -10.14 -12.87
CA ARG A 28 -5.96 -11.13 -13.88
C ARG A 28 -4.80 -11.88 -14.53
N LEU A 29 -3.60 -11.30 -14.49
CA LEU A 29 -2.39 -11.92 -15.02
C LEU A 29 -1.70 -12.83 -14.01
N CYS A 30 -2.15 -12.83 -12.75
CA CYS A 30 -1.48 -13.50 -11.64
C CYS A 30 -1.99 -14.93 -11.42
N ASP A 31 -1.09 -15.81 -10.98
CA ASP A 31 -1.40 -17.20 -10.65
C ASP A 31 -1.29 -17.50 -9.13
N GLU A 32 -1.18 -18.78 -8.76
CA GLU A 32 -1.08 -19.24 -7.37
C GLU A 32 0.26 -18.99 -6.69
N ASN A 33 1.34 -18.83 -7.47
CA ASN A 33 2.68 -18.56 -6.96
C ASN A 33 2.88 -17.05 -6.75
N ASP A 34 2.02 -16.24 -7.35
CA ASP A 34 2.08 -14.78 -7.30
C ASP A 34 1.55 -14.20 -5.98
N ILE A 35 2.05 -13.02 -5.66
CA ILE A 35 1.63 -12.29 -4.46
C ILE A 35 0.72 -11.14 -4.89
N VAL A 36 -0.54 -11.23 -4.49
CA VAL A 36 -1.53 -10.17 -4.63
C VAL A 36 -1.99 -9.75 -3.24
N THR A 37 -1.88 -8.46 -2.90
CA THR A 37 -2.39 -7.97 -1.61
C THR A 37 -3.89 -7.80 -1.64
N THR A 38 -4.53 -7.97 -0.47
CA THR A 38 -5.96 -7.69 -0.28
C THR A 38 -6.29 -6.22 -0.50
N ILE A 39 -7.45 -5.94 -1.11
CA ILE A 39 -8.00 -4.58 -1.30
C ILE A 39 -9.40 -4.50 -0.71
N ALA A 40 -9.98 -3.30 -0.68
CA ALA A 40 -11.35 -3.13 -0.19
C ALA A 40 -12.37 -3.62 -1.22
N GLU A 41 -12.04 -3.50 -2.51
CA GLU A 41 -12.88 -3.84 -3.66
C GLU A 41 -12.64 -5.28 -4.15
N GLU A 42 -12.66 -6.26 -3.23
CA GLU A 42 -12.30 -7.65 -3.56
C GLU A 42 -13.39 -8.35 -4.37
N GLU A 43 -14.66 -8.03 -4.14
CA GLU A 43 -15.78 -8.54 -4.92
C GLU A 43 -15.65 -8.12 -6.39
N LEU A 44 -15.43 -6.82 -6.64
CA LEU A 44 -15.18 -6.29 -7.99
C LEU A 44 -13.97 -6.93 -8.65
N ARG A 45 -12.91 -7.21 -7.88
CA ARG A 45 -11.73 -7.91 -8.41
C ARG A 45 -12.11 -9.29 -8.95
N GLN A 46 -12.90 -10.05 -8.20
CA GLN A 46 -13.30 -11.39 -8.57
C GLN A 46 -14.25 -11.38 -9.76
N GLU A 47 -15.20 -10.45 -9.80
CA GLU A 47 -16.12 -10.24 -10.93
C GLU A 47 -15.37 -9.97 -12.24
N GLU A 48 -14.29 -9.19 -12.18
CA GLU A 48 -13.41 -8.89 -13.32
C GLU A 48 -12.44 -10.04 -13.66
N GLY A 49 -12.55 -11.20 -13.00
CA GLY A 49 -11.69 -12.37 -13.20
C GLY A 49 -10.29 -12.22 -12.61
N GLY A 50 -10.08 -11.26 -11.72
CA GLY A 50 -8.81 -10.99 -11.07
C GLY A 50 -8.52 -11.97 -9.92
N ARG A 51 -7.23 -12.28 -9.71
CA ARG A 51 -6.79 -13.16 -8.63
C ARG A 51 -7.05 -12.55 -7.26
N ALA A 52 -7.73 -13.29 -6.38
CA ALA A 52 -8.02 -12.83 -5.03
C ALA A 52 -6.74 -12.56 -4.22
N GLY A 53 -6.75 -11.50 -3.43
CA GLY A 53 -5.63 -11.08 -2.59
C GLY A 53 -5.44 -11.98 -1.37
N LYS A 54 -4.20 -12.16 -0.94
CA LYS A 54 -3.85 -12.94 0.26
C LYS A 54 -3.00 -12.10 1.21
N ASN A 55 -3.32 -12.17 2.51
CA ASN A 55 -2.48 -11.58 3.54
C ASN A 55 -1.30 -12.52 3.83
N ILE A 56 -0.10 -11.95 3.88
CA ILE A 56 1.12 -12.68 4.22
C ILE A 56 1.38 -12.44 5.71
N PRO A 57 1.22 -13.46 6.58
CA PRO A 57 1.49 -13.29 8.01
C PRO A 57 2.95 -12.94 8.23
N LYS A 58 3.24 -12.19 9.30
CA LYS A 58 4.61 -11.95 9.73
C LYS A 58 5.16 -13.17 10.43
N SER A 59 6.46 -13.43 10.26
CA SER A 59 7.18 -14.35 11.14
C SER A 59 7.48 -13.66 12.48
N TRP A 60 7.59 -14.42 13.56
CA TRP A 60 7.75 -13.90 14.92
C TRP A 60 8.94 -12.93 15.11
N TYR A 61 10.06 -13.13 14.39
CA TYR A 61 11.22 -12.23 14.41
C TYR A 61 10.95 -10.84 13.81
N GLN A 62 9.87 -10.68 13.04
CA GLN A 62 9.50 -9.43 12.37
C GLN A 62 8.55 -8.57 13.24
N TYR A 63 8.21 -9.04 14.44
CA TYR A 63 7.42 -8.29 15.40
C TYR A 63 8.32 -7.33 16.15
N SER A 64 7.89 -6.07 16.26
CA SER A 64 8.54 -5.15 17.20
C SER A 64 8.15 -5.52 18.64
N PRO A 65 8.96 -5.15 19.65
CA PRO A 65 8.59 -5.38 21.05
C PRO A 65 7.19 -4.82 21.42
N LYS A 66 6.78 -3.70 20.79
CA LYS A 66 5.43 -3.13 20.95
C LYS A 66 4.33 -3.99 20.32
N ASP A 67 4.61 -4.64 19.20
CA ASP A 67 3.66 -5.55 18.54
C ASP A 67 3.49 -6.83 19.38
N ILE A 68 4.59 -7.35 19.95
CA ILE A 68 4.59 -8.48 20.89
C ILE A 68 3.79 -8.11 22.14
N ALA A 69 4.03 -6.95 22.75
CA ALA A 69 3.27 -6.49 23.92
C ALA A 69 1.76 -6.40 23.65
N LYS A 70 1.35 -5.89 22.48
CA LYS A 70 -0.05 -5.89 22.04
C LYS A 70 -0.61 -7.29 21.78
N LEU A 71 0.25 -8.26 21.48
CA LEU A 71 -0.16 -9.64 21.26
C LEU A 71 -0.65 -10.29 22.56
N PHE A 72 -0.08 -9.89 23.70
CA PHE A 72 -0.39 -10.43 25.02
C PHE A 72 -1.35 -9.55 25.86
N LEU A 73 -1.60 -8.30 25.45
CA LEU A 73 -2.59 -7.43 26.12
C LEU A 73 -4.03 -7.79 25.69
N PRO A 74 -4.98 -7.96 26.64
CA PRO A 74 -6.40 -8.16 26.33
C PRO A 74 -7.02 -6.83 25.92
N LEU A 75 -7.05 -6.55 24.62
CA LEU A 75 -7.65 -5.34 24.06
C LEU A 75 -9.00 -5.67 23.39
N PRO A 76 -10.12 -5.01 23.78
CA PRO A 76 -11.36 -5.10 23.00
C PRO A 76 -11.13 -4.54 21.59
N ASN A 77 -11.72 -5.17 20.58
CA ASN A 77 -11.55 -4.82 19.16
C ASN A 77 -10.10 -4.88 18.65
N ARG A 78 -9.39 -5.97 18.97
CA ARG A 78 -8.05 -6.24 18.43
C ARG A 78 -8.07 -6.22 16.90
N LYS A 79 -7.43 -5.20 16.31
CA LYS A 79 -7.27 -5.10 14.86
C LYS A 79 -6.44 -6.28 14.36
N PRO A 80 -6.80 -6.89 13.21
CA PRO A 80 -5.99 -7.95 12.62
C PRO A 80 -4.56 -7.46 12.42
N GLU A 81 -3.63 -8.36 12.63
CA GLU A 81 -2.23 -8.00 12.63
C GLU A 81 -1.77 -7.53 11.24
N LYS A 82 -0.81 -6.61 11.20
CA LYS A 82 -0.32 -6.05 9.94
C LYS A 82 0.43 -7.12 9.15
N SER A 83 -0.17 -7.54 8.03
CA SER A 83 0.48 -8.37 7.00
C SER A 83 1.87 -7.84 6.62
N LEU A 84 2.78 -8.76 6.34
CA LEU A 84 4.17 -8.48 5.93
C LEU A 84 4.20 -7.60 4.68
N LEU A 85 3.35 -7.93 3.71
CA LEU A 85 3.07 -7.12 2.53
C LEU A 85 1.61 -6.66 2.59
N HIS A 86 1.40 -5.36 2.40
CA HIS A 86 0.08 -4.73 2.40
C HIS A 86 0.08 -3.61 1.36
N ASN A 87 -1.09 -3.02 1.13
CA ASN A 87 -1.19 -1.85 0.25
C ASN A 87 -0.23 -0.75 0.69
N HIS A 88 0.44 -0.12 -0.26
CA HIS A 88 1.36 1.01 -0.03
C HIS A 88 2.60 0.68 0.80
N VAL A 89 3.03 -0.59 0.80
CA VAL A 89 4.31 -1.00 1.39
C VAL A 89 5.48 -0.30 0.68
N SER A 90 6.48 0.13 1.45
CA SER A 90 7.69 0.80 0.91
C SER A 90 8.49 -0.13 0.00
N ALA A 91 9.09 0.39 -1.06
CA ALA A 91 9.98 -0.35 -1.97
C ALA A 91 11.11 -1.07 -1.20
N LYS A 92 11.70 -0.42 -0.18
CA LYS A 92 12.74 -1.01 0.68
C LYS A 92 12.29 -2.31 1.37
N ARG A 93 11.02 -2.38 1.77
CA ARG A 93 10.45 -3.57 2.44
C ARG A 93 10.11 -4.66 1.43
N VAL A 94 9.63 -4.29 0.24
CA VAL A 94 9.46 -5.24 -0.87
C VAL A 94 10.80 -5.87 -1.24
N LYS A 95 11.84 -5.05 -1.45
CA LYS A 95 13.20 -5.52 -1.77
C LYS A 95 13.80 -6.46 -0.72
N ARG A 96 13.48 -6.28 0.56
CA ARG A 96 13.93 -7.19 1.63
C ARG A 96 13.16 -8.51 1.64
N TYR A 97 11.91 -8.47 1.17
CA TYR A 97 11.05 -9.64 1.13
C TYR A 97 11.37 -10.53 -0.07
N VAL A 98 11.54 -9.93 -1.25
CA VAL A 98 11.97 -10.66 -2.45
C VAL A 98 13.49 -10.85 -2.43
N SER A 99 14.00 -11.86 -3.15
CA SER A 99 15.45 -12.02 -3.33
C SER A 99 16.03 -10.85 -4.14
N SER A 100 17.34 -10.60 -4.00
CA SER A 100 18.06 -9.61 -4.81
C SER A 100 17.93 -9.90 -6.30
N GLU A 101 17.88 -11.17 -6.70
CA GLU A 101 17.69 -11.60 -8.08
C GLU A 101 16.33 -11.15 -8.63
N ILE A 102 15.24 -11.46 -7.93
CA ILE A 102 13.89 -11.01 -8.30
C ILE A 102 13.85 -9.48 -8.36
N TRP A 103 14.36 -8.81 -7.32
CA TRP A 103 14.37 -7.35 -7.29
C TRP A 103 15.16 -6.75 -8.44
N ASN A 104 16.25 -7.37 -8.91
CA ASN A 104 17.04 -6.79 -10.00
C ASN A 104 16.41 -7.07 -11.36
N ASN A 105 15.83 -8.26 -11.55
CA ASN A 105 15.36 -8.72 -12.87
C ASN A 105 13.91 -8.34 -13.21
N TYR A 106 13.04 -8.18 -12.21
CA TYR A 106 11.61 -7.93 -12.50
C TYR A 106 11.36 -6.49 -12.92
N LEU A 107 10.43 -6.24 -13.83
CA LEU A 107 9.96 -4.89 -14.15
C LEU A 107 9.24 -4.28 -12.94
N LYS A 108 9.56 -3.04 -12.56
CA LYS A 108 8.87 -2.35 -11.46
C LYS A 108 7.92 -1.31 -12.04
N ILE A 109 6.64 -1.46 -11.74
CA ILE A 109 5.57 -0.59 -12.23
C ILE A 109 5.00 0.18 -11.06
N THR A 110 4.78 1.47 -11.24
CA THR A 110 4.04 2.29 -10.28
C THR A 110 3.23 3.34 -11.02
N ILE A 111 2.28 3.94 -10.32
CA ILE A 111 1.49 5.05 -10.85
C ILE A 111 1.71 6.22 -9.92
N GLU A 112 1.98 7.38 -10.49
CA GLU A 112 2.02 8.63 -9.75
C GLU A 112 0.97 9.58 -10.34
N ARG A 113 0.43 10.45 -9.48
CA ARG A 113 -0.54 11.47 -9.88
C ARG A 113 0.00 12.84 -9.52
N ASN A 114 -0.47 13.87 -10.23
CA ASN A 114 -0.19 15.26 -9.90
C ASN A 114 -0.33 15.51 -8.37
N PRO A 115 0.65 16.14 -7.70
CA PRO A 115 0.61 16.41 -6.26
C PRO A 115 -0.66 17.13 -5.79
N TRP A 116 -1.17 18.10 -6.55
CA TRP A 116 -2.37 18.87 -6.21
C TRP A 116 -3.62 18.01 -6.24
N ASP A 117 -3.77 17.17 -7.25
CA ASP A 117 -4.87 16.21 -7.32
C ASP A 117 -4.86 15.23 -6.14
N LYS A 118 -3.67 14.76 -5.75
CA LYS A 118 -3.52 13.88 -4.58
C LYS A 118 -3.92 14.59 -3.29
N ALA A 119 -3.53 15.86 -3.14
CA ALA A 119 -3.95 16.70 -2.02
C ALA A 119 -5.47 16.81 -1.94
N ILE A 120 -6.14 17.13 -3.05
CA ILE A 120 -7.60 17.24 -3.13
C ILE A 120 -8.26 15.90 -2.84
N SER A 121 -7.81 14.82 -3.47
CA SER A 121 -8.35 13.47 -3.24
C SER A 121 -8.15 13.00 -1.79
N HIS A 122 -7.02 13.36 -1.17
CA HIS A 122 -6.77 13.12 0.24
C HIS A 122 -7.71 13.92 1.12
N TYR A 123 -7.93 15.20 0.84
CA TYR A 123 -8.84 16.07 1.58
C TYR A 123 -10.26 15.48 1.62
N TYR A 124 -10.85 15.18 0.45
CA TYR A 124 -12.22 14.64 0.40
C TYR A 124 -12.34 13.27 1.07
N TRP A 125 -11.31 12.43 0.97
CA TRP A 125 -11.29 11.16 1.69
C TRP A 125 -11.17 11.31 3.21
N ALA A 126 -10.38 12.28 3.69
CA ALA A 126 -10.22 12.54 5.11
C ALA A 126 -11.45 13.24 5.72
N LYS A 127 -12.10 14.10 4.93
CA LYS A 127 -13.40 14.73 5.25
C LYS A 127 -14.49 13.67 5.35
N GLY A 128 -14.58 12.76 4.38
CA GLY A 128 -15.68 11.80 4.29
C GLY A 128 -17.03 12.51 4.28
N ALA A 129 -17.99 12.02 5.07
CA ALA A 129 -19.32 12.62 5.23
C ALA A 129 -19.40 13.70 6.33
N LYS A 130 -18.28 14.17 6.88
CA LYS A 130 -18.29 15.14 7.99
C LYS A 130 -18.68 16.53 7.46
N GLU A 131 -19.72 17.10 8.04
CA GLU A 131 -20.18 18.46 7.75
C GLU A 131 -19.21 19.49 8.33
N ASN A 132 -18.83 19.35 9.61
CA ASN A 132 -17.87 20.20 10.29
C ASN A 132 -16.43 19.70 10.08
N TYR A 133 -15.85 20.04 8.93
CA TYR A 133 -14.46 19.73 8.58
C TYR A 133 -13.72 21.02 8.17
N PRO A 134 -12.42 21.19 8.49
CA PRO A 134 -11.66 22.35 8.07
C PRO A 134 -11.70 22.56 6.56
N SER A 135 -11.50 23.80 6.12
CA SER A 135 -11.34 24.13 4.70
C SER A 135 -10.13 23.40 4.10
N LEU A 136 -10.07 23.27 2.77
CA LEU A 136 -8.94 22.65 2.07
C LEU A 136 -7.61 23.30 2.48
N SER A 137 -7.55 24.63 2.50
CA SER A 137 -6.33 25.38 2.85
C SER A 137 -5.90 25.12 4.29
N GLU A 138 -6.84 25.13 5.24
CA GLU A 138 -6.57 24.82 6.65
C GLU A 138 -6.07 23.38 6.83
N HIS A 139 -6.69 22.43 6.13
CA HIS A 139 -6.29 21.02 6.15
C HIS A 139 -4.86 20.84 5.61
N LEU A 140 -4.53 21.48 4.48
CA LEU A 140 -3.20 21.42 3.88
C LEU A 140 -2.14 22.06 4.77
N ARG A 141 -2.45 23.20 5.41
CA ARG A 141 -1.54 23.83 6.38
C ARG A 141 -1.21 22.88 7.52
N ARG A 142 -2.24 22.32 8.18
CA ARG A 142 -2.07 21.34 9.27
C ARG A 142 -1.29 20.10 8.83
N LEU A 143 -1.52 19.63 7.60
CA LEU A 143 -0.84 18.46 7.05
C LEU A 143 0.66 18.75 6.84
N SER A 144 1.00 19.94 6.33
CA SER A 144 2.38 20.36 6.11
C SER A 144 3.16 20.48 7.43
N GLU A 145 2.53 21.02 8.48
CA GLU A 145 3.15 21.19 9.80
C GLU A 145 3.42 19.86 10.51
N LYS A 146 2.47 18.92 10.44
CA LYS A 146 2.53 17.66 11.21
C LYS A 146 3.19 16.52 10.43
N HIS A 147 3.01 16.49 9.12
CA HIS A 147 3.40 15.37 8.28
C HIS A 147 3.82 15.82 6.87
N LEU A 148 4.98 16.46 6.76
CA LEU A 148 5.55 16.98 5.51
C LEU A 148 5.47 16.00 4.31
N HIS A 149 5.57 14.69 4.58
CA HIS A 149 5.54 13.66 3.55
C HIS A 149 4.23 12.87 3.46
N ALA A 150 3.14 13.32 4.10
CA ALA A 150 1.86 12.59 4.11
C ALA A 150 1.26 12.39 2.71
N LEU A 151 1.49 13.33 1.79
CA LEU A 151 1.05 13.24 0.39
C LEU A 151 2.10 12.64 -0.54
N SER A 152 3.29 12.36 0.00
CA SER A 152 4.39 11.79 -0.76
C SER A 152 4.25 10.28 -0.82
N ASN A 153 4.27 9.76 -2.06
CA ASN A 153 4.37 8.33 -2.32
C ASN A 153 5.82 7.87 -2.50
N TRP A 154 6.79 8.77 -2.33
CA TRP A 154 8.20 8.56 -2.68
C TRP A 154 8.76 7.22 -2.18
N LYS A 155 8.62 6.96 -0.88
CA LYS A 155 9.10 5.73 -0.22
C LYS A 155 8.48 4.43 -0.76
N ILE A 156 7.37 4.50 -1.49
CA ILE A 156 6.69 3.34 -2.07
C ILE A 156 7.43 2.82 -3.29
N TYR A 157 8.09 3.69 -4.06
CA TYR A 157 8.79 3.32 -5.29
C TYR A 157 10.27 3.71 -5.33
N THR A 158 10.80 4.41 -4.32
CA THR A 158 12.24 4.74 -4.21
C THR A 158 12.94 4.00 -3.06
N ILE A 159 14.23 3.72 -3.22
CA ILE A 159 15.10 3.07 -2.21
C ILE A 159 16.37 3.87 -1.94
N ARG A 160 16.85 4.63 -2.94
CA ARG A 160 18.03 5.49 -2.83
C ARG A 160 17.57 6.91 -3.09
N ASP A 161 17.64 7.72 -2.05
CA ASP A 161 17.59 9.17 -2.20
C ASP A 161 19.01 9.59 -2.58
N CYS A 162 19.16 10.43 -3.61
CA CYS A 162 20.44 11.07 -3.87
C CYS A 162 20.70 12.01 -2.69
N SER A 163 21.58 11.60 -1.78
CA SER A 163 22.17 12.44 -0.74
C SER A 163 23.54 12.90 -1.18
#